data_AF-A0A4P5RA51-F1
#
_entry.id   AF-A0A4P5RA51-F1
#
_cell.length_a   1.000
_cell.length_b   1.000
_cell.length_c   1.000
_cell.angle_alpha   90.00
_cell.angle_beta   90.00
_cell.angle_gamma   90.00
#
_symmetry.space_group_name_H-M   'P 1'
#
loop_
_entity.id
_entity.type
_entity.pdbx_description
1 polymer ?
#
loop_
_entity_poly.entity_id
_entity_poly.type
_entity_poly.pdbx_seq_one_letter_code
_entity_poly.pdbx_strand_id
1 'polypeptide(L)'
;MYADVMFFFVSVAVALGVSLNFVAISLLVLAAGLTALTVWFWITARPEPEALAPLEIMSQAEFAQSDEETRKQMLNSVRAMPVIATPPAAPASAAQGTPQTPNETK
;
A
#
# COMPACT_ATOMS: atom_id res chain seq x y z
N MET A 1 47.66 48.83 17.24
CA MET A 1 47.16 48.59 15.86
C MET A 1 47.33 47.14 15.44
N TYR A 2 48.52 46.54 15.49
CA TYR A 2 48.72 45.14 15.07
C TYR A 2 47.91 44.10 15.87
N ALA A 3 47.85 44.22 17.20
CA ALA A 3 47.09 43.29 18.04
C ALA A 3 45.58 43.31 17.72
N ASP A 4 45.01 44.49 17.46
CA ASP A 4 43.61 44.68 17.09
C ASP A 4 43.27 43.95 15.77
N VAL A 5 44.16 44.09 14.78
CA VAL A 5 44.05 43.38 13.49
C VAL A 5 44.12 41.85 13.70
N MET A 6 45.03 41.36 14.53
CA MET A 6 45.10 39.91 14.84
C MET A 6 43.82 39.41 15.53
N PHE A 7 43.27 40.16 16.49
CA PHE A 7 42.02 39.77 17.16
C PHE A 7 40.83 39.72 16.19
N PHE A 8 40.76 40.64 15.23
CA PHE A 8 39.75 40.61 14.18
C PHE A 8 39.83 39.33 13.34
N PHE A 9 41.02 38.97 12.84
CA PHE A 9 41.19 37.75 12.05
C PHE A 9 40.91 36.47 12.85
N VAL A 10 41.35 36.41 14.11
CA VAL A 10 41.05 35.28 15.00
C VAL A 10 39.55 35.16 15.26
N SER A 11 38.86 36.28 15.53
CA SER A 11 37.42 36.30 15.73
C SER A 11 36.66 35.83 14.49
N VAL A 12 37.04 36.31 13.29
CA VAL A 12 36.46 35.86 12.02
C VAL A 12 36.70 34.37 11.80
N ALA A 13 37.92 33.88 12.02
CA ALA A 13 38.24 32.46 11.87
C ALA A 13 37.42 31.57 12.83
N VAL A 14 37.26 32.00 14.08
CA VAL A 14 36.42 31.31 15.07
C VAL A 14 34.95 31.32 14.65
N ALA A 15 34.41 32.48 14.24
CA ALA A 15 33.03 32.60 13.79
C ALA A 15 32.74 31.70 12.57
N LEU A 16 33.66 31.67 11.59
CA LEU A 16 33.55 30.79 10.43
C LEU A 16 33.60 29.31 10.84
N GLY A 17 34.56 28.92 11.68
CA GLY A 17 34.66 27.55 12.17
C GLY A 17 33.41 27.08 12.92
N VAL A 18 32.85 27.93 13.79
CA VAL A 18 31.60 27.64 14.50
C VAL A 18 30.44 27.52 13.51
N SER A 19 30.31 28.45 12.56
CA SER A 19 29.23 28.43 11.57
C SER A 19 29.27 27.16 10.69
N LEU A 20 30.46 26.72 10.25
CA LEU A 20 30.61 25.50 9.47
C LEU A 20 30.18 24.25 10.25
N ASN A 21 30.54 24.17 11.53
CA ASN A 21 30.09 23.06 12.37
C ASN A 21 28.56 23.03 12.52
N PHE A 22 27.92 24.18 12.72
CA PHE A 22 26.47 24.27 12.75
C PHE A 22 25.83 23.78 11.45
N VAL A 23 26.33 24.23 10.30
CA VAL A 23 25.84 23.79 8.99
C VAL A 23 26.04 22.28 8.81
N ALA A 24 27.22 21.75 9.17
CA ALA A 24 27.53 20.34 9.06
C ALA A 24 26.59 19.48 9.93
N ILE A 25 26.38 19.87 11.20
CA ILE A 25 25.45 19.17 12.11
C ILE A 25 24.03 19.24 11.58
N SER A 26 23.60 20.40 11.07
CA SER A 26 22.25 20.58 10.51
C SER A 26 22.01 19.66 9.31
N LEU A 27 22.98 19.59 8.40
CA LEU A 27 22.93 18.69 7.25
C LEU A 27 22.94 17.22 7.68
N LEU A 28 23.72 16.86 8.70
CA LEU A 28 23.74 15.51 9.25
C LEU A 28 22.37 15.12 9.83
N VAL A 29 21.73 16.00 10.59
CA VAL A 29 20.39 15.78 11.15
C VAL A 29 19.36 15.65 10.03
N LEU A 30 19.45 16.49 8.99
CA LEU A 30 18.58 16.40 7.82
C LEU A 30 18.73 15.05 7.11
N ALA A 31 19.96 14.61 6.86
CA ALA A 31 20.24 13.34 6.21
C ALA A 31 19.71 12.14 7.02
N ALA A 32 19.93 12.15 8.34
CA ALA A 32 19.41 11.14 9.23
C ALA A 32 17.87 11.12 9.24
N GLY A 33 17.24 12.30 9.31
CA GLY A 33 15.78 12.44 9.24
C GLY A 33 15.20 11.92 7.92
N LEU A 34 15.81 12.26 6.78
CA LEU A 34 15.37 11.78 5.47
C LEU A 34 15.50 10.26 5.33
N THR A 35 16.58 9.69 5.88
CA THR A 35 16.80 8.24 5.90
C THR A 35 15.72 7.56 6.75
N ALA A 36 15.43 8.08 7.94
CA ALA A 36 14.40 7.53 8.82
C ALA A 36 13.00 7.61 8.18
N LEU A 37 12.66 8.75 7.56
CA LEU A 37 11.40 8.92 6.82
C LEU A 37 11.29 7.92 5.66
N THR A 38 12.39 7.69 4.94
CA THR A 38 12.43 6.70 3.86
C THR A 38 12.15 5.30 4.42
N VAL A 39 12.86 4.88 5.46
CA VAL A 39 12.64 3.57 6.11
C VAL A 39 11.21 3.44 6.62
N TRP A 40 10.69 4.48 7.28
CA TRP A 40 9.30 4.51 7.76
C TRP A 40 8.29 4.35 6.62
N PHE A 41 8.54 5.00 5.49
CA PHE A 41 7.75 4.86 4.28
C PHE A 41 7.73 3.40 3.79
N TRP A 42 8.87 2.70 3.75
CA TRP A 42 8.89 1.28 3.37
C TRP A 42 8.06 0.38 4.29
N ILE A 43 8.04 0.70 5.58
CA ILE A 43 7.28 -0.06 6.58
C ILE A 43 5.77 0.22 6.44
N THR A 44 5.39 1.49 6.28
CA THR A 44 3.98 1.92 6.19
C THR A 44 3.37 1.65 4.81
N ALA A 45 4.17 1.71 3.74
CA ALA A 45 3.75 1.42 2.38
C ALA A 45 3.59 -0.09 2.09
N ARG A 46 3.51 -0.92 3.14
CA ARG A 46 2.88 -2.23 3.10
C ARG A 46 1.41 -2.07 3.52
N PRO A 47 0.52 -1.50 2.67
CA PRO A 47 -0.90 -1.59 2.94
C PRO A 47 -1.27 -3.07 2.99
N GLU A 48 -1.98 -3.44 4.06
CA GLU A 48 -2.56 -4.76 4.28
C GLU A 48 -3.19 -5.33 3.00
N PRO A 49 -2.91 -6.59 2.64
CA PRO A 49 -3.35 -7.23 1.40
C PRO A 49 -4.82 -7.65 1.44
N GLU A 50 -5.71 -6.97 2.15
CA GLU A 50 -7.14 -7.37 2.21
C GLU A 50 -7.81 -7.33 0.84
N ALA A 51 -7.36 -6.46 -0.07
CA ALA A 51 -7.87 -6.40 -1.44
C ALA A 51 -7.26 -7.47 -2.39
N LEU A 52 -6.10 -8.04 -2.04
CA LEU A 52 -5.36 -9.01 -2.86
C LEU A 52 -5.41 -10.44 -2.31
N ALA A 53 -5.85 -10.64 -1.06
CA ALA A 53 -5.92 -11.95 -0.41
C ALA A 53 -6.72 -13.01 -1.22
N PRO A 54 -7.87 -12.68 -1.86
CA PRO A 54 -8.55 -13.64 -2.74
C PRO A 54 -7.74 -13.98 -4.00
N LEU A 55 -6.97 -13.02 -4.53
CA LEU A 55 -6.15 -13.20 -5.74
C LEU A 55 -4.88 -14.00 -5.46
N GLU A 56 -4.30 -13.83 -4.27
CA GLU A 56 -3.17 -14.62 -3.78
C GLU A 56 -3.56 -16.09 -3.67
N ILE A 57 -4.71 -16.41 -3.07
CA ILE A 57 -5.23 -17.78 -2.98
C ILE A 57 -5.47 -18.38 -4.36
N MET A 58 -5.98 -17.59 -5.33
CA MET A 58 -6.14 -18.08 -6.70
C MET A 58 -4.81 -18.41 -7.41
N SER A 59 -3.69 -17.81 -6.98
CA SER A 59 -2.36 -18.08 -7.55
C SER A 59 -1.64 -19.28 -6.92
N GLN A 60 -2.12 -19.79 -5.78
CA GLN A 60 -1.47 -20.89 -5.07
C GLN A 60 -1.73 -22.23 -5.77
N ALA A 61 -0.70 -23.08 -5.85
CA ALA A 61 -0.81 -24.42 -6.44
C ALA A 61 -1.86 -25.30 -5.73
N GLU A 62 -2.08 -25.07 -4.44
CA GLU A 62 -3.08 -25.76 -3.61
C GLU A 62 -4.52 -25.44 -4.04
N PHE A 63 -4.77 -24.22 -4.53
CA PHE A 63 -6.06 -23.84 -5.10
C PHE A 63 -6.29 -24.42 -6.51
N ALA A 64 -5.21 -24.60 -7.28
CA ALA A 64 -5.27 -25.24 -8.59
C ALA A 64 -5.52 -26.75 -8.52
N GLN A 65 -5.16 -27.39 -7.40
CA GLN A 65 -5.32 -28.83 -7.16
C GLN A 65 -6.51 -29.20 -6.28
N SER A 66 -7.21 -28.23 -5.67
CA SER A 66 -8.34 -28.49 -4.79
C SER A 66 -9.68 -28.59 -5.53
N ASP A 67 -10.59 -29.37 -4.95
CA ASP A 67 -11.94 -29.59 -5.46
C ASP A 67 -12.82 -28.33 -5.30
N GLU A 68 -13.89 -28.24 -6.08
CA GLU A 68 -14.71 -27.03 -6.25
C GLU A 68 -15.34 -26.53 -4.93
N GLU A 69 -15.65 -27.42 -3.98
CA GLU A 69 -16.14 -27.05 -2.64
C GLU A 69 -15.04 -26.49 -1.73
N THR A 70 -13.86 -27.10 -1.72
CA THR A 70 -12.71 -26.65 -0.93
C THR A 70 -12.22 -25.29 -1.43
N ARG A 71 -12.22 -25.11 -2.76
CA ARG A 71 -11.92 -23.85 -3.44
C ARG A 71 -12.82 -22.70 -2.98
N LYS A 72 -14.12 -22.97 -2.80
CA LYS A 72 -15.11 -22.00 -2.30
C LYS A 72 -14.91 -21.67 -0.82
N GLN A 73 -14.56 -22.64 0.01
CA GLN A 73 -14.23 -22.40 1.43
C GLN A 73 -12.98 -21.54 1.59
N MET A 74 -11.92 -21.81 0.81
CA MET A 74 -10.69 -21.00 0.81
C MET A 74 -10.93 -19.57 0.35
N LEU A 75 -11.84 -19.33 -0.61
CA LEU A 75 -12.22 -17.98 -1.01
C LEU A 75 -13.13 -17.27 0.00
N ASN A 76 -13.91 -18.00 0.79
CA ASN A 76 -14.82 -17.43 1.78
C ASN A 76 -14.06 -16.96 3.04
N SER A 77 -12.97 -17.62 3.41
CA SER A 77 -12.18 -17.29 4.60
C SER A 77 -11.40 -15.97 4.50
N VAL A 78 -11.07 -15.52 3.28
CA VAL A 78 -10.37 -14.24 3.01
C VAL A 78 -11.28 -13.11 2.56
N ARG A 79 -12.60 -13.34 2.42
CA ARG A 79 -13.54 -12.27 2.11
C ARG A 79 -13.84 -11.47 3.38
N ALA A 80 -13.75 -10.14 3.30
CA ALA A 80 -14.12 -9.22 4.38
C ALA A 80 -15.58 -9.37 4.86
N MET A 81 -16.45 -9.98 4.04
CA MET A 81 -17.78 -10.44 4.44
C MET A 81 -17.95 -11.91 4.05
N PRO A 82 -18.04 -12.84 5.03
CA PRO A 82 -18.26 -14.25 4.72
C PRO A 82 -19.68 -14.42 4.15
N VAL A 83 -19.79 -15.06 2.99
CA VAL A 83 -21.09 -15.48 2.47
C VAL A 83 -21.51 -16.68 3.28
N ILE A 84 -22.35 -16.47 4.28
CA ILE A 84 -23.11 -17.54 4.92
C ILE A 84 -23.95 -18.19 3.81
N ALA A 85 -23.72 -19.49 3.60
CA ALA A 85 -24.38 -20.30 2.59
C ALA A 85 -25.90 -20.08 2.63
N THR A 86 -26.41 -19.31 1.68
CA THR A 86 -27.82 -19.39 1.29
C THR A 86 -27.92 -20.57 0.31
N PRO A 87 -28.74 -21.59 0.60
CA PRO A 87 -28.86 -22.80 -0.22
C PRO A 87 -29.33 -22.48 -1.65
N PRO A 88 -29.08 -23.36 -2.63
CA PRO A 88 -29.27 -23.06 -4.04
C PRO A 88 -30.76 -22.99 -4.36
N ALA A 89 -31.32 -21.78 -4.38
CA ALA A 89 -32.55 -21.54 -5.11
C ALA A 89 -32.21 -21.60 -6.60
N ALA A 90 -32.51 -22.75 -7.21
CA ALA A 90 -32.52 -22.95 -8.64
C ALA A 90 -33.19 -21.77 -9.36
N PRO A 91 -32.64 -21.25 -10.47
CA PRO A 91 -33.34 -20.29 -11.31
C PRO A 91 -34.38 -21.05 -12.14
N ALA A 92 -35.50 -21.42 -11.51
CA ALA A 92 -36.70 -21.81 -12.21
C ALA A 92 -37.83 -20.84 -11.82
N SER A 93 -38.25 -20.05 -12.81
CA SER A 93 -39.46 -19.22 -12.81
C SER A 93 -39.32 -17.78 -12.34
N ALA A 94 -38.69 -16.96 -13.17
CA ALA A 94 -39.16 -15.60 -13.43
C ALA A 94 -39.52 -15.48 -14.92
N ALA A 95 -40.45 -16.33 -15.37
CA ALA A 95 -41.28 -15.99 -16.51
C ALA A 95 -42.35 -15.02 -16.00
N GLN A 96 -42.17 -13.71 -16.21
CA GLN A 96 -43.29 -12.78 -16.46
C GLN A 96 -42.79 -11.35 -16.79
N GLY A 97 -43.03 -10.94 -18.04
CA GLY A 97 -42.77 -9.60 -18.55
C GLY A 97 -42.80 -9.51 -20.09
N THR A 98 -43.81 -10.08 -20.75
CA THR A 98 -44.18 -9.90 -22.18
C THR A 98 -44.40 -8.42 -22.55
N PRO A 99 -44.21 -7.94 -23.82
CA PRO A 99 -45.00 -8.38 -24.98
C PRO A 99 -44.30 -8.42 -26.37
N GLN A 100 -45.01 -9.07 -27.29
CA GLN A 100 -44.74 -9.42 -28.69
C GLN A 100 -44.20 -8.31 -29.61
N THR A 101 -43.46 -8.71 -30.65
CA THR A 101 -43.49 -8.08 -31.99
C THR A 101 -43.35 -9.16 -33.08
N PRO A 102 -43.94 -8.96 -34.27
CA PRO A 102 -44.59 -10.01 -35.06
C PRO A 102 -43.82 -10.40 -36.34
N ASN A 103 -44.18 -11.57 -36.89
CA ASN A 103 -44.06 -12.00 -38.30
C ASN A 103 -42.64 -12.11 -38.92
N GLU A 104 -42.27 -13.30 -39.40
CA GLU A 104 -42.63 -13.70 -40.78
C GLU A 104 -42.47 -15.21 -40.98
N THR A 105 -43.56 -15.80 -41.45
CA THR A 105 -43.69 -17.09 -42.10
C THR A 105 -43.18 -17.03 -43.53
N LYS A 106 -42.40 -18.03 -43.97
CA LYS A 106 -42.76 -19.02 -45.01
C LYS A 106 -41.53 -19.73 -45.55
#